data_AF-A0A0D1XEW1-F1
#
_entry.id   AF-A0A0D1XEW1-F1
#
_cell.length_a   1.000
_cell.length_b   1.000
_cell.length_c   1.000
_cell.angle_alpha   90.00
_cell.angle_beta   90.00
_cell.angle_gamma   90.00
#
_symmetry.space_group_name_H-M   'P 1'
#
loop_
_entity.id
_entity.type
_entity.pdbx_description
1 polymer ?
#
loop_
_entity_poly.entity_id
_entity_poly.type
_entity_poly.pdbx_seq_one_letter_code
_entity_poly.pdbx_strand_id
1 'polypeptide(L)'
;MIFFLSLAYIAISVDASGLIRWLAYKVLQWAGDVGHRLFFYLYAFFFGLGSFIGNDPIILSGTAFLAYMTRVSQNIEQPTAWIHTQFAIANIASAILVSSNPTNLVLAGAFDIKFLHYTANIIIPVIFTVIILFPFLMYIVFNDETLIPSSIKLHELSEAAKARLQSKPVNPNIPNARGTAEETENAENSEEGQVLSLEEILHPFLDKSGAAFSAFIMAATLVAILALNAAAQSSGEYPVFYVTLPAAMICFGFDLVSGWINRKETREIAQKGRRDVEEAKARAIVLEEMRTYSFESNEQNYVVSDEPKQLDDIATSELGHPSTQAQTDDPEKVSTRDFERRVQEKLAEMRRPEAKTLVSQMRRAWRWCQETFPTSSAVLTHLPFALVPFAFCMFVLVQALVTKGWVQVFAHGWDHWVNKTGTVGSIAGMGFLSTVLCNFAGTNIGTTILLSRIVQTWQAIHAQAGTTISDRTFWGTIYSMALGVNYGAFSAAFSGSLAGLLWRDILARKHIHVSGVQFARQNLPIIAIAMTVGCVVLVIEIYVIRDNAPYNA
;
A
#
# COMPACT_ATOMS: atom_id res chain seq x y z
N MET A 1 4.25 -1.55 20.90
CA MET A 1 3.13 -1.94 20.03
C MET A 1 1.95 -0.96 20.11
N ILE A 2 1.43 -0.64 21.30
CA ILE A 2 0.32 0.32 21.47
C ILE A 2 0.61 1.68 20.80
N PHE A 3 1.79 2.24 21.06
CA PHE A 3 2.26 3.49 20.42
C PHE A 3 2.14 3.44 18.88
N PHE A 4 2.68 2.37 18.27
CA PHE A 4 2.67 2.20 16.82
C PHE A 4 1.25 2.06 16.26
N LEU A 5 0.41 1.20 16.86
CA LEU A 5 -0.98 1.04 16.41
C LEU A 5 -1.80 2.33 16.55
N SER A 6 -1.51 3.13 17.58
CA SER A 6 -2.20 4.41 17.80
C SER A 6 -1.85 5.43 16.71
N LEU A 7 -0.55 5.60 16.40
CA LEU A 7 -0.13 6.49 15.31
C LEU A 7 -0.56 5.98 13.94
N ALA A 8 -0.48 4.67 13.71
CA ALA A 8 -0.98 4.04 12.48
C ALA A 8 -2.48 4.31 12.29
N TYR A 9 -3.28 4.24 13.36
CA TYR A 9 -4.71 4.58 13.27
C TYR A 9 -4.90 6.02 12.78
N ILE A 10 -4.23 6.99 13.40
CA ILE A 10 -4.35 8.41 13.03
C ILE A 10 -3.88 8.61 11.58
N ALA A 11 -2.76 8.00 11.20
CA ALA A 11 -2.16 8.12 9.87
C ALA A 11 -3.06 7.53 8.78
N ILE A 12 -3.64 6.35 9.02
CA ILE A 12 -4.57 5.70 8.10
C ILE A 12 -5.92 6.41 8.09
N SER A 13 -6.35 7.05 9.19
CA SER A 13 -7.56 7.88 9.20
C SER A 13 -7.40 9.13 8.30
N VAL A 14 -6.24 9.79 8.36
CA VAL A 14 -5.88 10.86 7.42
C VAL A 14 -5.96 10.36 5.97
N ASP A 15 -5.45 9.15 5.71
CA ASP A 15 -5.49 8.56 4.37
C ASP A 15 -6.91 8.20 3.90
N ALA A 16 -7.69 7.57 4.78
CA ALA A 16 -9.07 7.19 4.54
C ALA A 16 -9.95 8.42 4.24
N SER A 17 -9.65 9.59 4.83
CA SER A 17 -10.35 10.84 4.49
C SER A 17 -10.17 11.28 3.03
N GLY A 18 -9.17 10.72 2.32
CA GLY A 18 -8.83 11.06 0.95
C GLY A 18 -7.85 12.23 0.81
N LEU A 19 -7.33 12.76 1.92
CA LEU A 19 -6.40 13.89 1.91
C LEU A 19 -5.16 13.62 1.04
N ILE A 20 -4.55 12.44 1.15
CA ILE A 20 -3.34 12.09 0.40
C ILE A 20 -3.62 12.06 -1.11
N ARG A 21 -4.73 11.42 -1.52
CA ARG A 21 -5.17 11.39 -2.93
C ARG A 21 -5.45 12.78 -3.47
N TRP A 22 -6.13 13.62 -2.69
CA TRP A 22 -6.42 15.01 -3.07
C TRP A 22 -5.14 15.85 -3.20
N LEU A 23 -4.17 15.70 -2.28
CA LEU A 23 -2.89 16.39 -2.35
C LEU A 23 -2.06 15.92 -3.56
N ALA A 24 -2.01 14.62 -3.82
CA ALA A 24 -1.31 14.06 -4.98
C ALA A 24 -1.91 14.59 -6.30
N TYR A 25 -3.24 14.69 -6.38
CA TYR A 25 -3.92 15.34 -7.50
C TYR A 25 -3.57 16.84 -7.62
N LYS A 26 -3.45 17.56 -6.50
CA LYS A 26 -3.01 18.97 -6.53
C LYS A 26 -1.57 19.11 -7.05
N VAL A 27 -0.68 18.20 -6.67
CA VAL A 27 0.68 18.13 -7.20
C VAL A 27 0.67 17.87 -8.71
N LEU A 28 -0.21 16.98 -9.19
CA LEU A 28 -0.42 16.72 -10.61
C LEU A 28 -0.85 18.00 -11.36
N GLN A 29 -1.81 18.75 -10.83
CA GLN A 29 -2.26 20.03 -11.42
C GLN A 29 -1.15 21.09 -11.47
N TRP A 30 -0.28 21.14 -10.48
CA TRP A 30 0.82 22.12 -10.41
C TRP A 30 2.00 21.78 -11.32
N ALA A 31 2.27 20.50 -11.56
CA ALA A 31 3.36 20.08 -12.44
C ALA A 31 3.15 20.49 -13.90
N GLY A 32 1.88 20.67 -14.31
CA GLY A 32 1.49 20.94 -15.69
C GLY A 32 1.85 19.78 -16.62
N ASP A 33 2.13 20.10 -17.88
CA ASP A 33 2.34 19.09 -18.92
C ASP A 33 3.77 18.53 -18.97
N VAL A 34 4.66 18.89 -18.03
CA VAL A 34 6.09 18.52 -18.05
C VAL A 34 6.35 17.32 -17.14
N GLY A 35 6.64 16.15 -17.74
CA GLY A 35 6.72 14.89 -16.99
C GLY A 35 7.90 14.81 -16.02
N HIS A 36 9.06 15.35 -16.37
CA HIS A 36 10.22 15.41 -15.46
C HIS A 36 9.96 16.27 -14.22
N ARG A 37 9.21 17.37 -14.38
CA ARG A 37 8.80 18.23 -13.24
C ARG A 37 7.79 17.51 -12.37
N LEU A 38 6.83 16.80 -12.97
CA LEU A 38 5.89 15.97 -12.22
C LEU A 38 6.62 14.89 -11.41
N PHE A 39 7.57 14.19 -12.03
CA PHE A 39 8.37 13.17 -11.36
C PHE A 39 9.10 13.75 -10.15
N PHE A 40 9.75 14.90 -10.31
CA PHE A 40 10.38 15.62 -9.19
C PHE A 40 9.39 16.04 -8.09
N TYR A 41 8.22 16.59 -8.46
CA TYR A 41 7.25 17.04 -7.47
C TYR A 41 6.60 15.89 -6.71
N LEU A 42 6.29 14.78 -7.38
CA LEU A 42 5.81 13.58 -6.70
C LEU A 42 6.89 12.94 -5.84
N TYR A 43 8.15 12.91 -6.29
CA TYR A 43 9.29 12.49 -5.49
C TYR A 43 9.42 13.30 -4.19
N ALA A 44 9.43 14.63 -4.30
CA ALA A 44 9.50 15.54 -3.16
C ALA A 44 8.27 15.45 -2.25
N PHE A 45 7.08 15.28 -2.85
CA PHE A 45 5.83 15.10 -2.13
C PHE A 45 5.84 13.83 -1.27
N PHE A 46 6.19 12.68 -1.85
CA PHE A 46 6.25 11.43 -1.10
C PHE A 46 7.35 11.43 -0.05
N PHE A 47 8.50 12.05 -0.31
CA PHE A 47 9.55 12.22 0.70
C PHE A 47 9.06 13.07 1.88
N GLY A 48 8.46 14.23 1.59
CA GLY A 48 7.93 15.13 2.60
C GLY A 48 6.85 14.45 3.45
N LEU A 49 5.88 13.80 2.80
CA LEU A 49 4.81 13.09 3.50
C LEU A 49 5.35 11.94 4.35
N GLY A 50 6.32 11.18 3.85
CA GLY A 50 6.85 9.97 4.51
C GLY A 50 7.70 10.27 5.71
N SER A 51 8.32 11.45 5.72
CA SER A 51 9.11 11.95 6.83
C SER A 51 8.25 12.16 8.08
N PHE A 52 6.98 12.56 7.93
CA PHE A 52 6.10 12.89 9.06
C PHE A 52 5.03 11.83 9.35
N ILE A 53 4.40 11.29 8.31
CA ILE A 53 3.24 10.39 8.43
C ILE A 53 3.67 8.92 8.56
N GLY A 54 4.84 8.58 8.02
CA GLY A 54 5.31 7.21 7.88
C GLY A 54 5.10 6.64 6.48
N ASN A 55 5.63 5.46 6.25
CA ASN A 55 5.63 4.79 4.96
C ASN A 55 4.26 4.16 4.62
N ASP A 56 3.54 3.60 5.59
CA ASP A 56 2.35 2.79 5.31
C ASP A 56 1.24 3.55 4.55
N PRO A 57 0.78 4.75 4.97
CA PRO A 57 -0.25 5.49 4.21
C PRO A 57 0.20 5.88 2.81
N ILE A 58 1.49 6.10 2.62
CA ILE A 58 2.07 6.44 1.32
C ILE A 58 2.07 5.23 0.41
N ILE A 59 2.38 4.05 0.93
CA ILE A 59 2.29 2.81 0.16
C ILE A 59 0.83 2.50 -0.17
N LEU A 60 -0.11 2.69 0.76
CA LEU A 60 -1.53 2.42 0.52
C LEU A 60 -2.12 3.34 -0.56
N SER A 61 -2.05 4.66 -0.39
CA SER A 61 -2.68 5.61 -1.32
C SER A 61 -1.79 6.04 -2.47
N GLY A 62 -0.49 6.22 -2.24
CA GLY A 62 0.46 6.65 -3.26
C GLY A 62 0.65 5.60 -4.36
N THR A 63 0.75 4.32 -3.99
CA THR A 63 0.88 3.24 -4.99
C THR A 63 -0.36 3.13 -5.85
N ALA A 64 -1.55 3.17 -5.25
CA ALA A 64 -2.81 3.15 -5.99
C ALA A 64 -2.91 4.36 -6.93
N PHE A 65 -2.67 5.57 -6.41
CA PHE A 65 -2.67 6.80 -7.21
C PHE A 65 -1.71 6.71 -8.40
N LEU A 66 -0.47 6.26 -8.19
CA LEU A 66 0.52 6.14 -9.26
C LEU A 66 0.16 5.05 -10.28
N ALA A 67 -0.33 3.90 -9.81
CA ALA A 67 -0.81 2.83 -10.69
C ALA A 67 -1.92 3.34 -11.63
N TYR A 68 -2.83 4.19 -11.11
CA TYR A 68 -3.83 4.84 -11.94
C TYR A 68 -3.23 5.87 -12.89
N MET A 69 -2.43 6.80 -12.36
CA MET A 69 -1.86 7.90 -13.15
C MET A 69 -1.05 7.40 -14.35
N THR A 70 -0.25 6.37 -14.13
CA THR A 70 0.57 5.76 -15.18
C THR A 70 -0.27 5.01 -16.21
N ARG A 71 -1.33 4.28 -15.79
CA ARG A 71 -2.24 3.56 -16.70
C ARG A 71 -3.00 4.50 -17.64
N VAL A 72 -3.25 5.74 -17.23
CA VAL A 72 -4.01 6.70 -18.03
C VAL A 72 -3.12 7.64 -18.86
N SER A 73 -1.81 7.60 -18.66
CA SER A 73 -0.88 8.36 -19.49
C SER A 73 -0.71 7.66 -20.85
N GLN A 74 -0.90 8.36 -21.96
CA GLN A 74 -0.78 7.80 -23.31
C GLN A 74 0.66 7.37 -23.67
N ASN A 75 1.64 7.93 -22.97
CA ASN A 75 3.06 7.81 -23.30
C ASN A 75 3.92 7.26 -22.15
N ILE A 76 3.30 6.68 -21.11
CA ILE A 76 4.01 5.88 -20.12
C ILE A 76 3.68 4.42 -20.42
N GLU A 77 4.64 3.68 -21.00
CA GLU A 77 4.42 2.27 -21.34
C GLU A 77 4.41 1.38 -20.09
N GLN A 78 5.28 1.69 -19.13
CA GLN A 78 5.40 0.92 -17.89
C GLN A 78 5.44 1.83 -16.66
N PRO A 79 4.68 1.49 -15.60
CA PRO A 79 4.60 2.31 -14.38
C PRO A 79 5.87 2.25 -13.51
N THR A 80 6.85 1.43 -13.92
CA THR A 80 7.97 0.96 -13.11
C THR A 80 8.76 2.09 -12.43
N ALA A 81 9.14 3.13 -13.18
CA ALA A 81 9.93 4.23 -12.61
C ALA A 81 9.20 4.93 -11.45
N TRP A 82 7.90 5.17 -11.60
CA TRP A 82 7.08 5.88 -10.63
C TRP A 82 6.85 5.06 -9.37
N ILE A 83 6.40 3.81 -9.52
CA ILE A 83 6.04 2.94 -8.39
C ILE A 83 7.27 2.49 -7.59
N HIS A 84 8.39 2.20 -8.25
CA HIS A 84 9.63 1.81 -7.55
C HIS A 84 10.26 3.01 -6.84
N THR A 85 10.22 4.19 -7.46
CA THR A 85 10.73 5.43 -6.84
C THR A 85 9.91 5.79 -5.60
N GLN A 86 8.57 5.76 -5.70
CA GLN A 86 7.72 6.02 -4.55
C GLN A 86 7.93 5.00 -3.43
N PHE A 87 8.09 3.72 -3.77
CA PHE A 87 8.36 2.68 -2.78
C PHE A 87 9.71 2.88 -2.08
N ALA A 88 10.77 3.19 -2.83
CA ALA A 88 12.09 3.50 -2.26
C ALA A 88 12.03 4.72 -1.34
N ILE A 89 11.42 5.82 -1.81
CA ILE A 89 11.38 7.08 -1.07
C ILE A 89 10.52 7.02 0.18
N ALA A 90 9.38 6.32 0.14
CA ALA A 90 8.57 6.12 1.34
C ALA A 90 9.37 5.41 2.45
N ASN A 91 10.16 4.40 2.10
CA ASN A 91 11.00 3.68 3.05
C ASN A 91 12.20 4.51 3.51
N ILE A 92 12.89 5.21 2.61
CA ILE A 92 14.01 6.12 2.96
C ILE A 92 13.54 7.23 3.91
N ALA A 93 12.41 7.87 3.61
CA ALA A 93 11.84 8.95 4.43
C ALA A 93 11.43 8.46 5.83
N SER A 94 10.92 7.24 5.92
CA SER A 94 10.50 6.66 7.21
C SER A 94 11.64 6.44 8.20
N ALA A 95 12.90 6.51 7.76
CA ALA A 95 14.07 6.45 8.63
C ALA A 95 14.22 7.68 9.53
N ILE A 96 13.66 8.84 9.17
CA ILE A 96 13.91 10.11 9.86
C ILE A 96 13.36 10.12 11.28
N LEU A 97 12.09 9.72 11.45
CA LEU A 97 11.44 9.75 12.76
C LEU A 97 11.33 8.34 13.35
N VAL A 98 11.52 8.25 14.67
CA VAL A 98 11.29 7.00 15.42
C VAL A 98 9.84 6.51 15.31
N SER A 99 8.90 7.43 15.19
CA SER A 99 7.47 7.16 15.05
C SER A 99 7.07 6.60 13.68
N SER A 100 7.85 6.88 12.64
CA SER A 100 7.45 6.63 11.25
C SER A 100 7.59 5.17 10.81
N ASN A 101 8.33 4.34 11.55
CA ASN A 101 8.52 2.93 11.25
C ASN A 101 8.69 2.09 12.54
N PRO A 102 8.01 0.94 12.70
CA PRO A 102 8.20 0.02 13.83
C PRO A 102 9.65 -0.35 14.11
N THR A 103 10.49 -0.46 13.08
CA THR A 103 11.92 -0.79 13.23
C THR A 103 12.66 0.25 14.05
N ASN A 104 12.36 1.53 13.81
CA ASN A 104 13.04 2.62 14.50
C ASN A 104 12.68 2.62 15.98
N LEU A 105 11.42 2.29 16.30
CA LEU A 105 10.98 2.14 17.69
C LEU A 105 11.68 0.97 18.40
N VAL A 106 11.83 -0.17 17.73
CA VAL A 106 12.54 -1.33 18.29
C VAL A 106 14.00 -0.98 18.55
N LEU A 107 14.66 -0.32 17.59
CA LEU A 107 16.05 0.11 17.71
C LEU A 107 16.21 1.15 18.84
N ALA A 108 15.40 2.21 18.83
CA ALA A 108 15.45 3.26 19.86
C ALA A 108 15.20 2.68 21.25
N GLY A 109 14.24 1.75 21.39
CA GLY A 109 13.97 1.08 22.66
C GLY A 109 15.06 0.09 23.08
N ALA A 110 15.82 -0.49 22.15
CA ALA A 110 16.90 -1.42 22.48
C ALA A 110 18.17 -0.72 23.01
N PHE A 111 18.41 0.52 22.61
CA PHE A 111 19.59 1.31 23.00
C PHE A 111 19.24 2.59 23.79
N ASP A 112 18.00 2.67 24.26
CA ASP A 112 17.46 3.81 25.02
C ASP A 112 17.73 5.19 24.38
N ILE A 113 17.55 5.26 23.06
CA ILE A 113 17.82 6.46 22.27
C ILE A 113 16.60 7.38 22.32
N LYS A 114 16.81 8.60 22.81
CA LYS A 114 15.78 9.65 22.73
C LYS A 114 15.44 9.97 21.27
N PHE A 115 14.16 10.24 20.99
CA PHE A 115 13.65 10.41 19.63
C PHE A 115 14.30 11.61 18.92
N LEU A 116 14.54 12.70 19.66
CA LEU A 116 15.18 13.88 19.11
C LEU A 116 16.65 13.60 18.75
N HIS A 117 17.39 12.87 19.60
CA HIS A 117 18.77 12.48 19.31
C HIS A 117 18.85 11.52 18.14
N TYR A 118 17.95 10.54 18.05
CA TYR A 118 17.85 9.66 16.89
C TYR A 118 17.64 10.47 15.60
N THR A 119 16.62 11.32 15.58
CA THR A 119 16.24 12.11 14.39
C THR A 119 17.38 13.03 13.96
N ALA A 120 18.02 13.71 14.91
CA ALA A 120 19.11 14.66 14.64
C ALA A 120 20.33 14.01 13.94
N ASN A 121 20.62 12.74 14.21
CA ASN A 121 21.77 12.03 13.62
C ASN A 121 21.40 11.21 12.36
N ILE A 122 20.10 11.00 12.09
CA ILE A 122 19.64 10.24 10.92
C ILE A 122 19.14 11.15 9.80
N ILE A 123 18.71 12.38 10.12
CA ILE A 123 18.17 13.29 9.12
C ILE A 123 19.21 13.72 8.08
N ILE A 124 20.48 13.93 8.48
CA ILE A 124 21.54 14.40 7.58
C ILE A 124 21.84 13.33 6.51
N PRO A 125 22.15 12.06 6.85
CA PRO A 125 22.43 11.04 5.84
C PRO A 125 21.22 10.78 4.93
N VAL A 126 20.00 10.85 5.47
CA VAL A 126 18.78 10.67 4.69
C VAL A 126 18.56 11.80 3.69
N ILE A 127 18.69 13.07 4.09
CA ILE A 127 18.51 14.21 3.18
C ILE A 127 19.53 14.15 2.03
N PHE A 128 20.81 13.92 2.34
CA PHE A 128 21.82 13.80 1.29
C PHE A 128 21.56 12.59 0.38
N THR A 129 21.11 11.47 0.94
CA THR A 129 20.70 10.31 0.14
C THR A 129 19.60 10.69 -0.82
N VAL A 130 18.55 11.39 -0.38
CA VAL A 130 17.42 11.78 -1.22
C VAL A 130 17.81 12.80 -2.29
N ILE A 131 18.68 13.75 -1.97
CA ILE A 131 19.18 14.74 -2.93
C ILE A 131 20.00 14.05 -4.03
N ILE A 132 20.90 13.14 -3.65
CA ILE A 132 21.79 12.45 -4.59
C ILE A 132 21.04 11.36 -5.36
N LEU A 133 20.11 10.64 -4.73
CA LEU A 133 19.38 9.54 -5.37
C LEU A 133 18.50 10.04 -6.52
N PHE A 134 17.91 11.23 -6.41
CA PHE A 134 17.03 11.78 -7.44
C PHE A 134 17.65 11.84 -8.85
N PRO A 135 18.81 12.50 -9.09
CA PRO A 135 19.43 12.53 -10.40
C PRO A 135 19.87 11.13 -10.89
N PHE A 136 20.27 10.23 -9.99
CA PHE A 136 20.57 8.85 -10.38
C PHE A 136 19.32 8.10 -10.86
N LEU A 137 18.19 8.26 -10.17
CA LEU A 137 16.93 7.66 -10.60
C LEU A 137 16.52 8.19 -11.97
N MET A 138 16.59 9.50 -12.17
CA MET A 138 16.10 10.14 -13.40
C MET A 138 17.02 9.92 -14.60
N TYR A 139 18.33 10.03 -14.44
CA TYR A 139 19.28 10.05 -15.57
C TYR A 139 20.07 8.76 -15.75
N ILE A 140 20.03 7.83 -14.80
CA ILE A 140 20.82 6.58 -14.86
C ILE A 140 19.91 5.36 -14.79
N VAL A 141 19.07 5.24 -13.76
CA VAL A 141 18.22 4.04 -13.55
C VAL A 141 17.01 4.04 -14.49
N PHE A 142 16.33 5.18 -14.62
CA PHE A 142 15.12 5.35 -15.43
C PHE A 142 15.31 6.39 -16.55
N ASN A 143 16.47 6.36 -17.21
CA ASN A 143 16.83 7.26 -18.31
C ASN A 143 16.01 7.08 -19.61
N ASP A 144 14.96 6.27 -19.58
CA ASP A 144 14.15 5.95 -20.75
C ASP A 144 12.93 6.89 -20.81
N GLU A 145 12.72 7.55 -21.96
CA GLU A 145 11.56 8.43 -22.17
C GLU A 145 10.23 7.68 -22.08
N THR A 146 10.21 6.37 -22.29
CA THR A 146 9.01 5.52 -22.12
C THR A 146 8.61 5.34 -20.66
N LEU A 147 9.55 5.57 -19.73
CA LEU A 147 9.35 5.46 -18.29
C LEU A 147 9.06 6.84 -17.66
N ILE A 148 9.84 7.86 -18.03
CA ILE A 148 9.69 9.24 -17.55
C ILE A 148 9.66 10.18 -18.77
N PRO A 149 8.48 10.44 -19.35
CA PRO A 149 8.40 11.26 -20.54
C PRO A 149 8.68 12.74 -20.25
N SER A 150 9.18 13.45 -21.26
CA SER A 150 9.40 14.90 -21.19
C SER A 150 8.10 15.69 -21.06
N SER A 151 7.00 15.19 -21.64
CA SER A 151 5.66 15.76 -21.49
C SER A 151 4.63 14.67 -21.22
N ILE A 152 3.63 14.90 -20.37
CA ILE A 152 2.58 13.91 -20.06
C ILE A 152 1.34 14.21 -20.88
N LYS A 153 0.86 13.21 -21.62
CA LYS A 153 -0.40 13.29 -22.37
C LYS A 153 -1.44 12.41 -21.69
N LEU A 154 -2.42 13.04 -21.05
CA LEU A 154 -3.57 12.35 -20.48
C LEU A 154 -4.57 12.00 -21.59
N HIS A 155 -5.25 10.86 -21.48
CA HIS A 155 -6.36 10.55 -22.38
C HIS A 155 -7.44 11.63 -22.29
N GLU A 156 -7.99 12.05 -23.43
CA GLU A 156 -9.14 12.95 -23.46
C GLU A 156 -10.40 12.20 -23.01
N LEU A 157 -11.11 12.77 -22.05
CA LEU A 157 -12.34 12.22 -21.53
C LEU A 157 -13.48 12.33 -22.56
N SER A 158 -14.30 11.29 -22.66
CA SER A 158 -15.58 11.38 -23.38
C SER A 158 -16.52 12.38 -22.70
N GLU A 159 -17.46 12.95 -23.45
CA GLU A 159 -18.44 13.91 -22.91
C GLU A 159 -19.30 13.30 -21.78
N ALA A 160 -19.56 11.99 -21.82
CA ALA A 160 -20.23 11.28 -20.74
C ALA A 160 -19.39 11.22 -19.45
N ALA A 161 -18.07 11.07 -19.56
CA ALA A 161 -17.16 11.07 -18.42
C ALA A 161 -16.99 12.48 -17.84
N LYS A 162 -16.92 13.52 -18.69
CA LYS A 162 -16.94 14.93 -18.27
C LYS A 162 -18.22 15.29 -17.50
N ALA A 163 -19.37 14.78 -17.92
CA ALA A 163 -20.63 14.98 -17.20
C ALA A 163 -20.65 14.28 -15.83
N ARG A 164 -20.04 13.10 -15.70
CA ARG A 164 -19.92 12.38 -14.41
C ARG A 164 -18.91 13.03 -13.47
N LEU A 165 -17.85 13.62 -14.00
CA LEU A 165 -16.89 14.45 -13.25
C LEU A 165 -17.54 15.69 -12.59
N GLN A 166 -18.72 16.11 -13.05
CA GLN A 166 -19.49 17.18 -12.42
C GLN A 166 -20.38 16.69 -11.26
N SER A 167 -20.52 15.36 -11.08
CA SER A 167 -21.29 14.76 -9.99
C SER A 167 -20.48 14.68 -8.70
N LYS A 168 -21.14 14.67 -7.52
CA LYS A 168 -20.47 14.67 -6.20
C LYS A 168 -19.55 13.43 -6.05
N PRO A 169 -18.28 13.58 -5.60
CA PRO A 169 -17.37 12.46 -5.48
C PRO A 169 -17.88 11.48 -4.42
N VAL A 170 -17.81 10.19 -4.72
CA VAL A 170 -18.30 9.14 -3.83
C VAL A 170 -17.17 8.64 -2.94
N ASN A 171 -17.47 8.41 -1.66
CA ASN A 171 -16.49 7.92 -0.69
C ASN A 171 -16.05 6.48 -1.03
N PRO A 172 -14.76 6.24 -1.34
CA PRO A 172 -14.26 4.92 -1.71
C PRO A 172 -14.24 3.93 -0.54
N ASN A 173 -14.35 4.40 0.71
CA ASN A 173 -14.40 3.53 1.88
C ASN A 173 -15.78 2.91 2.09
N ILE A 174 -16.80 3.35 1.35
CA ILE A 174 -18.14 2.76 1.40
C ILE A 174 -18.14 1.47 0.56
N PRO A 175 -18.61 0.34 1.07
CA PRO A 175 -18.60 -0.92 0.32
C PRO A 175 -19.53 -0.86 -0.91
N ASN A 176 -19.03 -1.30 -2.06
CA ASN A 176 -19.70 -1.27 -3.37
C ASN A 176 -20.15 0.13 -3.80
N ALA A 177 -19.53 1.21 -3.32
CA ALA A 177 -20.02 2.57 -3.57
C ALA A 177 -20.07 2.95 -5.05
N ARG A 178 -19.29 2.25 -5.88
CA ARG A 178 -19.16 2.48 -7.32
C ARG A 178 -19.90 1.46 -8.21
N GLY A 179 -20.72 0.57 -7.61
CA GLY A 179 -21.47 -0.41 -8.37
C GLY A 179 -20.57 -1.31 -9.23
N THR A 180 -20.87 -1.40 -10.53
CA THR A 180 -20.12 -2.21 -11.49
C THR A 180 -18.75 -1.65 -11.88
N ALA A 181 -18.50 -0.36 -11.62
CA ALA A 181 -17.29 0.31 -12.09
C ALA A 181 -16.01 -0.32 -11.51
N GLU A 182 -16.04 -0.85 -10.28
CA GLU A 182 -14.90 -1.59 -9.70
C GLU A 182 -14.59 -2.89 -10.45
N GLU A 183 -15.62 -3.59 -10.96
CA GLU A 183 -15.45 -4.82 -11.73
C GLU A 183 -15.00 -4.50 -13.17
N THR A 184 -15.52 -3.41 -13.75
CA THR A 184 -15.14 -2.92 -15.09
C THR A 184 -13.72 -2.34 -15.13
N GLU A 185 -13.27 -1.68 -14.06
CA GLU A 185 -11.89 -1.18 -13.91
C GLU A 185 -10.86 -2.32 -13.88
N ASN A 186 -11.26 -3.46 -13.31
CA ASN A 186 -10.45 -4.69 -13.25
C ASN A 186 -10.56 -5.54 -14.54
N ALA A 187 -11.45 -5.20 -15.47
CA ALA A 187 -11.52 -5.87 -16.77
C ALA A 187 -10.46 -5.28 -17.73
N GLU A 188 -9.43 -6.07 -18.03
CA GLU A 188 -8.27 -5.66 -18.84
C GLU A 188 -8.68 -5.18 -20.25
N ASN A 189 -8.07 -4.08 -20.71
CA ASN A 189 -8.13 -3.52 -22.08
C ASN A 189 -9.44 -2.90 -22.58
N SER A 190 -10.44 -2.63 -21.72
CA SER A 190 -11.57 -1.81 -22.14
C SER A 190 -11.25 -0.31 -22.04
N GLU A 191 -11.59 0.46 -23.09
CA GLU A 191 -11.54 1.92 -23.06
C GLU A 191 -12.34 2.48 -21.86
N GLU A 192 -13.44 1.82 -21.49
CA GLU A 192 -14.26 2.18 -20.34
C GLU A 192 -13.52 2.09 -19.00
N GLY A 193 -12.70 1.06 -18.77
CA GLY A 193 -11.90 0.95 -17.54
C GLY A 193 -10.82 2.04 -17.41
N GLN A 194 -10.24 2.47 -18.54
CA GLN A 194 -9.30 3.60 -18.57
C GLN A 194 -9.99 4.93 -18.25
N VAL A 195 -11.21 5.13 -18.75
CA VAL A 195 -12.01 6.33 -18.46
C VAL A 195 -12.44 6.40 -17.00
N LEU A 196 -12.83 5.27 -16.39
CA LEU A 196 -13.21 5.19 -14.97
C LEU A 196 -12.02 5.46 -14.03
N SER A 197 -10.83 4.98 -14.38
CA SER A 197 -9.61 5.27 -13.62
C SER A 197 -9.15 6.73 -13.78
N LEU A 198 -9.33 7.33 -14.96
CA LEU A 198 -9.11 8.77 -15.16
C LEU A 198 -10.04 9.61 -14.28
N GLU A 199 -11.31 9.23 -14.18
CA GLU A 199 -12.31 9.89 -13.35
C GLU A 199 -11.89 9.89 -11.86
N GLU A 200 -11.36 8.77 -11.35
CA GLU A 200 -10.88 8.68 -9.96
C GLU A 200 -9.73 9.64 -9.65
N ILE A 201 -8.77 9.77 -10.57
CA ILE A 201 -7.62 10.67 -10.39
C ILE A 201 -8.08 12.12 -10.45
N LEU A 202 -8.93 12.45 -11.43
CA LEU A 202 -9.33 13.82 -11.69
C LEU A 202 -10.39 14.35 -10.72
N HIS A 203 -11.05 13.47 -9.97
CA HIS A 203 -12.07 13.84 -9.01
C HIS A 203 -11.95 13.05 -7.68
N PRO A 204 -10.85 13.28 -6.93
CA PRO A 204 -10.59 12.54 -5.69
C PRO A 204 -11.61 12.92 -4.61
N PHE A 205 -12.15 11.90 -3.93
CA PHE A 205 -12.97 12.10 -2.75
C PHE A 205 -12.15 12.73 -1.61
N LEU A 206 -12.72 13.73 -0.94
CA LEU A 206 -12.12 14.37 0.23
C LEU A 206 -13.20 14.65 1.28
N ASP A 207 -13.14 13.95 2.41
CA ASP A 207 -13.84 14.34 3.63
C ASP A 207 -13.06 15.48 4.31
N LYS A 208 -13.40 16.73 3.97
CA LYS A 208 -12.69 17.92 4.47
C LYS A 208 -12.67 17.98 6.00
N SER A 209 -13.76 17.61 6.66
CA SER A 209 -13.90 17.67 8.11
C SER A 209 -13.05 16.59 8.77
N GLY A 210 -13.15 15.35 8.30
CA GLY A 210 -12.32 14.24 8.78
C GLY A 210 -10.85 14.45 8.51
N ALA A 211 -10.48 14.93 7.32
CA ALA A 211 -9.11 15.26 6.95
C ALA A 211 -8.51 16.33 7.86
N ALA A 212 -9.21 17.45 8.07
CA ALA A 212 -8.72 18.53 8.91
C ALA A 212 -8.57 18.09 10.38
N PHE A 213 -9.55 17.34 10.90
CA PHE A 213 -9.52 16.84 12.27
C PHE A 213 -8.36 15.86 12.50
N SER A 214 -8.26 14.81 11.68
CA SER A 214 -7.21 13.79 11.81
C SER A 214 -5.82 14.36 11.56
N ALA A 215 -5.65 15.27 10.58
CA ALA A 215 -4.37 15.94 10.34
C ALA A 215 -3.96 16.85 11.50
N PHE A 216 -4.91 17.58 12.11
CA PHE A 216 -4.64 18.38 13.30
C PHE A 216 -4.23 17.49 14.48
N ILE A 217 -4.96 16.40 14.73
CA ILE A 217 -4.61 15.44 15.78
C ILE A 217 -3.23 14.84 15.54
N MET A 218 -2.89 14.48 14.30
CA MET A 218 -1.55 14.00 13.94
C MET A 218 -0.47 15.03 14.28
N ALA A 219 -0.62 16.27 13.79
CA ALA A 219 0.34 17.33 14.04
C ALA A 219 0.53 17.62 15.54
N ALA A 220 -0.58 17.74 16.28
CA ALA A 220 -0.55 17.94 17.73
C ALA A 220 0.13 16.76 18.46
N THR A 221 -0.13 15.54 18.02
CA THR A 221 0.48 14.32 18.59
C THR A 221 1.99 14.30 18.35
N LEU A 222 2.45 14.57 17.12
CA LEU A 222 3.88 14.61 16.80
C LEU A 222 4.61 15.71 17.59
N VAL A 223 4.03 16.91 17.68
CA VAL A 223 4.58 18.00 18.48
C VAL A 223 4.65 17.63 19.96
N ALA A 224 3.59 17.02 20.52
CA ALA A 224 3.57 16.58 21.91
C ALA A 224 4.58 15.47 22.20
N ILE A 225 4.79 14.53 21.28
CA ILE A 225 5.83 13.50 21.39
C ILE A 225 7.22 14.16 21.45
N LEU A 226 7.51 15.08 20.52
CA LEU A 226 8.79 15.79 20.48
C LEU A 226 9.01 16.61 21.75
N ALA A 227 7.97 17.32 22.22
CA ALA A 227 8.02 18.13 23.43
C ALA A 227 8.25 17.29 24.69
N LEU A 228 7.52 16.17 24.85
CA LEU A 228 7.71 15.26 25.98
C LEU A 228 9.09 14.62 25.98
N ASN A 229 9.56 14.18 24.81
CA ASN A 229 10.87 13.56 24.69
C ASN A 229 12.01 14.56 24.98
N ALA A 230 11.82 15.84 24.64
CA ALA A 230 12.74 16.91 25.01
C ALA A 230 12.67 17.26 26.52
N ALA A 231 11.47 17.33 27.10
CA ALA A 231 11.25 17.68 28.50
C ALA A 231 11.60 16.56 29.50
N ALA A 232 11.68 15.31 29.05
CA ALA A 232 12.08 14.15 29.86
C ALA A 232 13.51 14.25 30.43
N GLN A 233 14.27 15.30 30.11
CA GLN A 233 15.54 15.62 30.81
C GLN A 233 15.34 15.99 32.29
N SER A 234 14.15 16.41 32.72
CA SER A 234 13.91 16.93 34.08
C SER A 234 12.87 16.17 34.91
N SER A 235 12.04 15.31 34.31
CA SER A 235 10.83 14.80 34.97
C SER A 235 10.46 13.37 34.55
N GLY A 236 11.35 12.40 34.70
CA GLY A 236 11.06 10.97 34.49
C GLY A 236 10.68 10.57 33.05
N GLU A 237 10.83 9.30 32.72
CA GLU A 237 10.49 8.79 31.40
C GLU A 237 9.03 8.37 31.34
N TYR A 238 8.21 9.19 30.67
CA TYR A 238 6.83 8.81 30.36
C TYR A 238 6.80 8.03 29.04
N PRO A 239 6.15 6.84 29.02
CA PRO A 239 5.96 6.11 27.78
C PRO A 239 5.21 6.94 26.75
N VAL A 240 5.74 7.02 25.54
CA VAL A 240 5.21 7.85 24.44
C VAL A 240 3.74 7.51 24.10
N PHE A 241 3.31 6.27 24.38
CA PHE A 241 1.94 5.86 24.14
C PHE A 241 0.89 6.60 24.99
N TYR A 242 1.30 7.25 26.09
CA TYR A 242 0.40 8.09 26.89
C TYR A 242 -0.15 9.30 26.14
N VAL A 243 0.51 9.74 25.07
CA VAL A 243 -0.02 10.79 24.18
C VAL A 243 -0.73 10.17 22.98
N THR A 244 -0.11 9.17 22.35
CA THR A 244 -0.64 8.65 21.09
C THR A 244 -1.95 7.89 21.27
N LEU A 245 -2.11 7.13 22.36
CA LEU A 245 -3.30 6.33 22.59
C LEU A 245 -4.54 7.22 22.82
N PRO A 246 -4.52 8.23 23.72
CA PRO A 246 -5.63 9.18 23.82
C PRO A 246 -5.93 9.90 22.52
N ALA A 247 -4.90 10.34 21.78
CA ALA A 247 -5.08 10.98 20.48
C ALA A 247 -5.79 10.07 19.47
N ALA A 248 -5.38 8.81 19.39
CA ALA A 248 -6.02 7.81 18.53
C ALA A 248 -7.46 7.52 18.96
N MET A 249 -7.74 7.46 20.27
CA MET A 249 -9.11 7.27 20.79
C MET A 249 -10.01 8.47 20.48
N ILE A 250 -9.48 9.70 20.53
CA ILE A 250 -10.20 10.91 20.13
C ILE A 250 -10.50 10.87 18.63
N CYS A 251 -9.51 10.50 17.80
CA CYS A 251 -9.69 10.32 16.36
C CYS A 251 -10.74 9.25 16.04
N PHE A 252 -10.66 8.09 16.68
CA PHE A 252 -11.61 7.01 16.53
C PHE A 252 -13.03 7.41 16.96
N GLY A 253 -13.16 8.11 18.09
CA GLY A 253 -14.43 8.64 18.56
C GLY A 253 -15.06 9.63 17.57
N PHE A 254 -14.24 10.52 17.00
CA PHE A 254 -14.69 11.43 15.93
C PHE A 254 -15.18 10.67 14.70
N ASP A 255 -14.41 9.67 14.23
CA ASP A 255 -14.77 8.87 13.05
C ASP A 255 -16.10 8.11 13.27
N LEU A 256 -16.33 7.60 14.49
CA LEU A 256 -17.59 6.97 14.86
C LEU A 256 -18.75 7.96 14.88
N VAL A 257 -18.57 9.15 15.46
CA VAL A 257 -19.61 10.18 15.51
C VAL A 257 -19.96 10.66 14.10
N SER A 258 -18.95 10.92 13.28
CA SER A 258 -19.13 11.33 11.87
C SER A 258 -19.88 10.25 11.07
N GLY A 259 -19.44 8.99 11.17
CA GLY A 259 -20.14 7.87 10.54
C GLY A 259 -21.59 7.73 11.02
N TRP A 260 -21.83 7.88 12.32
CA TRP A 260 -23.18 7.82 12.88
C TRP A 260 -24.08 8.93 12.33
N ILE A 261 -23.61 10.17 12.24
CA ILE A 261 -24.38 11.30 11.71
C ILE A 261 -24.75 11.05 10.24
N ASN A 262 -23.80 10.56 9.44
CA ASN A 262 -23.96 10.39 7.99
C ASN A 262 -24.52 9.01 7.58
N ARG A 263 -24.84 8.14 8.53
CA ARG A 263 -25.21 6.73 8.30
C ARG A 263 -26.35 6.49 7.31
N LYS A 264 -27.27 7.44 7.14
CA LYS A 264 -28.39 7.29 6.21
C LYS A 264 -27.88 7.38 4.76
N GLU A 265 -27.14 8.44 4.46
CA GLU A 265 -26.53 8.66 3.14
C GLU A 265 -25.56 7.51 2.79
N THR A 266 -24.69 7.10 3.72
CA THR A 266 -23.72 6.03 3.44
C THR A 266 -24.37 4.68 3.17
N ARG A 267 -25.44 4.33 3.91
CA ARG A 267 -26.20 3.10 3.70
C ARG A 267 -26.97 3.11 2.40
N GLU A 268 -27.55 4.25 2.01
CA GLU A 268 -28.26 4.38 0.75
C GLU A 268 -27.31 4.17 -0.44
N ILE A 269 -26.11 4.78 -0.40
CA ILE A 269 -25.06 4.59 -1.41
C ILE A 269 -24.64 3.12 -1.49
N ALA A 270 -24.33 2.49 -0.36
CA ALA A 270 -23.91 1.08 -0.32
C ALA A 270 -24.99 0.11 -0.82
N GLN A 271 -26.27 0.38 -0.49
CA GLN A 271 -27.39 -0.42 -0.96
C GLN A 271 -27.62 -0.28 -2.46
N LYS A 272 -27.53 0.95 -2.99
CA LYS A 272 -27.66 1.20 -4.42
C LYS A 272 -26.57 0.47 -5.20
N GLY A 273 -25.31 0.69 -4.82
CA GLY A 273 -24.20 0.06 -5.52
C GLY A 273 -24.21 -1.47 -5.42
N ARG A 274 -24.68 -2.05 -4.30
CA ARG A 274 -24.91 -3.51 -4.21
C ARG A 274 -25.95 -3.99 -5.21
N ARG A 275 -27.07 -3.28 -5.35
CA ARG A 275 -28.12 -3.65 -6.32
C ARG A 275 -27.57 -3.62 -7.74
N ASP A 276 -26.77 -2.61 -8.07
CA ASP A 276 -26.15 -2.47 -9.39
C ASP A 276 -25.20 -3.65 -9.69
N VAL A 277 -24.36 -4.07 -8.72
CA VAL A 277 -23.48 -5.25 -8.85
C VAL A 277 -24.27 -6.55 -8.97
N GLU A 278 -25.30 -6.75 -8.14
CA GLU A 278 -26.18 -7.93 -8.21
C GLU A 278 -26.86 -8.03 -9.58
N GLU A 279 -27.35 -6.90 -10.12
CA GLU A 279 -28.00 -6.85 -11.43
C GLU A 279 -27.03 -7.15 -12.56
N ALA A 280 -25.83 -6.59 -12.53
CA ALA A 280 -24.81 -6.88 -13.53
C ALA A 280 -24.37 -8.35 -13.52
N LYS A 281 -24.19 -8.93 -12.33
CA LYS A 281 -23.89 -10.36 -12.18
C LYS A 281 -25.02 -11.24 -12.70
N ALA A 282 -26.27 -10.91 -12.39
CA ALA A 282 -27.43 -11.62 -12.93
C ALA A 282 -27.44 -11.58 -14.46
N ARG A 283 -27.24 -10.40 -15.05
CA ARG A 283 -27.19 -10.20 -16.49
C ARG A 283 -26.05 -10.99 -17.13
N ALA A 284 -24.86 -10.99 -16.54
CA ALA A 284 -23.70 -11.74 -17.04
C ALA A 284 -23.97 -13.26 -17.05
N ILE A 285 -24.49 -13.81 -15.96
CA ILE A 285 -24.81 -15.25 -15.85
C ILE A 285 -25.86 -15.66 -16.88
N VAL A 286 -26.95 -14.89 -17.02
CA VAL A 286 -28.01 -15.21 -17.99
C VAL A 286 -27.47 -15.12 -19.42
N LEU A 287 -26.59 -14.16 -19.70
CA LEU A 287 -25.98 -14.00 -21.02
C LEU A 287 -25.01 -15.15 -21.35
N GLU A 288 -24.29 -15.66 -20.36
CA GLU A 288 -23.46 -16.86 -20.48
C GLU A 288 -24.32 -18.12 -20.70
N GLU A 289 -25.37 -18.31 -19.89
CA GLU A 289 -26.32 -19.42 -20.06
C GLU A 289 -26.91 -19.42 -21.48
N MET A 290 -27.39 -18.26 -21.96
CA MET A 290 -27.93 -18.13 -23.32
C MET A 290 -26.90 -18.42 -24.42
N ARG A 291 -25.63 -17.99 -24.25
CA ARG A 291 -24.56 -18.32 -25.19
C ARG A 291 -24.36 -19.84 -25.27
N THR A 292 -24.26 -20.52 -24.14
CA THR A 292 -24.07 -21.98 -24.11
C THR A 292 -25.22 -22.72 -24.81
N TYR A 293 -26.48 -22.36 -24.54
CA TYR A 293 -27.64 -22.93 -25.24
C TYR A 293 -27.61 -22.68 -26.77
N SER A 294 -27.14 -21.50 -27.20
CA SER A 294 -27.02 -21.18 -28.63
C SER A 294 -25.93 -22.00 -29.34
N PHE A 295 -24.84 -22.36 -28.63
CA PHE A 295 -23.80 -23.24 -29.16
C PHE A 295 -24.26 -24.70 -29.24
N GLU A 296 -24.94 -25.22 -28.21
CA GLU A 296 -25.46 -26.60 -28.20
C GLU A 296 -26.54 -26.84 -29.26
N SER A 297 -27.41 -25.86 -29.50
CA SER A 297 -28.44 -25.93 -30.55
C SER A 297 -27.87 -25.86 -31.97
N ASN A 298 -26.74 -25.18 -32.19
CA ASN A 298 -26.05 -25.15 -33.47
C ASN A 298 -25.25 -26.44 -33.76
N GLU A 299 -24.70 -27.11 -32.75
CA GLU A 299 -24.05 -28.43 -32.91
C GLU A 299 -25.06 -29.53 -33.26
N GLN A 300 -26.27 -29.51 -32.67
CA GLN A 300 -27.32 -30.48 -33.01
C GLN A 300 -27.85 -30.31 -34.46
N ASN A 301 -27.77 -29.11 -35.03
CA ASN A 301 -28.15 -28.86 -36.43
C ASN A 301 -27.08 -29.31 -37.45
N TYR A 302 -25.88 -29.69 -37.04
CA TYR A 302 -24.80 -30.14 -37.94
C TYR A 302 -24.68 -31.67 -38.08
N VAL A 303 -25.45 -32.46 -37.33
CA VAL A 303 -25.32 -33.94 -37.28
C VAL A 303 -26.39 -34.68 -38.11
N VAL A 304 -27.25 -34.00 -38.87
CA VAL A 304 -28.25 -34.67 -39.74
C VAL A 304 -28.23 -34.09 -41.16
N SER A 305 -27.22 -34.45 -41.95
CA SER A 305 -27.34 -34.46 -43.40
C SER A 305 -26.26 -35.35 -44.04
N ASP A 306 -26.41 -36.66 -43.89
CA ASP A 306 -25.78 -37.62 -44.80
C ASP A 306 -26.69 -38.84 -44.91
N GLU A 307 -27.53 -38.88 -45.95
CA GLU A 307 -27.86 -40.07 -46.75
C GLU A 307 -28.65 -39.67 -48.01
N PRO A 308 -28.59 -40.45 -49.11
CA PRO A 308 -28.61 -39.94 -50.47
C PRO A 308 -30.01 -39.90 -51.10
N LYS A 309 -30.15 -39.00 -52.07
CA LYS A 309 -31.29 -38.87 -52.99
C LYS A 309 -31.70 -40.21 -53.61
N GLN A 310 -32.98 -40.56 -53.51
CA GLN A 310 -33.69 -41.35 -54.52
C GLN A 310 -34.87 -40.54 -55.07
N LEU A 311 -34.94 -40.48 -56.40
CA LEU A 311 -36.11 -40.07 -57.19
C LEU A 311 -37.18 -41.14 -57.06
N ASP A 312 -38.45 -40.73 -56.93
CA ASP A 312 -39.56 -41.18 -57.80
C ASP A 312 -40.88 -40.44 -57.46
N ASP A 313 -41.30 -39.60 -58.41
CA ASP A 313 -42.62 -39.46 -59.05
C ASP A 313 -44.01 -39.60 -58.34
N ILE A 314 -44.88 -38.61 -58.66
CA ILE A 314 -46.34 -38.62 -58.92
C ILE A 314 -47.36 -38.26 -57.79
N ALA A 315 -47.87 -37.02 -57.93
CA ALA A 315 -49.26 -36.54 -58.02
C ALA A 315 -50.29 -36.50 -56.84
N THR A 316 -50.92 -35.31 -56.78
CA THR A 316 -52.35 -34.93 -56.56
C THR A 316 -52.97 -34.68 -55.17
N SER A 317 -53.73 -33.56 -55.14
CA SER A 317 -54.98 -33.27 -54.37
C SER A 317 -54.82 -32.89 -52.89
N GLU A 318 -54.91 -31.60 -52.51
CA GLU A 318 -56.11 -30.74 -52.24
C GLU A 318 -56.57 -30.73 -50.76
N LEU A 319 -56.99 -29.52 -50.33
CA LEU A 319 -57.90 -29.16 -49.22
C LEU A 319 -57.36 -28.95 -47.77
N GLY A 320 -57.34 -27.67 -47.36
CA GLY A 320 -58.29 -27.20 -46.32
C GLY A 320 -57.75 -26.71 -44.97
N HIS A 321 -58.12 -25.46 -44.65
CA HIS A 321 -58.40 -24.88 -43.31
C HIS A 321 -57.26 -24.22 -42.48
N PRO A 322 -57.58 -23.31 -41.53
CA PRO A 322 -57.79 -21.89 -41.81
C PRO A 322 -56.91 -20.98 -40.92
N SER A 323 -56.83 -19.72 -41.34
CA SER A 323 -56.31 -18.57 -40.60
C SER A 323 -56.78 -18.51 -39.14
N THR A 324 -55.86 -18.70 -38.20
CA THR A 324 -55.96 -18.13 -36.84
C THR A 324 -54.92 -17.02 -36.75
N GLN A 325 -55.40 -15.79 -36.59
CA GLN A 325 -54.60 -14.60 -36.31
C GLN A 325 -53.85 -14.81 -34.98
N ALA A 326 -52.61 -15.31 -35.04
CA ALA A 326 -51.66 -15.12 -33.97
C ALA A 326 -51.08 -13.71 -34.14
N GLN A 327 -51.30 -12.87 -33.14
CA GLN A 327 -50.62 -11.58 -32.99
C GLN A 327 -49.13 -11.79 -33.24
N THR A 328 -48.63 -11.19 -34.31
CA THR A 328 -47.21 -11.12 -34.61
C THR A 328 -46.57 -10.17 -33.60
N ASP A 329 -46.23 -10.69 -32.42
CA ASP A 329 -45.24 -10.06 -31.58
C ASP A 329 -43.88 -10.16 -32.30
N ASP A 330 -43.32 -9.00 -32.60
CA ASP A 330 -41.99 -8.78 -33.18
C ASP A 330 -40.96 -9.76 -32.57
N PRO A 331 -40.29 -10.62 -33.37
CA PRO A 331 -39.35 -11.62 -32.85
C PRO A 331 -38.16 -11.01 -32.08
N GLU A 332 -37.77 -9.75 -32.36
CA GLU A 332 -36.77 -9.01 -31.56
C GLU A 332 -37.26 -8.63 -30.15
N LYS A 333 -38.57 -8.37 -29.98
CA LYS A 333 -39.15 -7.98 -28.67
C LYS A 333 -39.36 -9.19 -27.75
N VAL A 334 -39.60 -10.38 -28.31
CA VAL A 334 -39.76 -11.63 -27.55
C VAL A 334 -38.43 -12.03 -26.89
N SER A 335 -37.32 -11.94 -27.63
CA SER A 335 -35.98 -12.24 -27.09
C SER A 335 -35.57 -11.34 -25.92
N THR A 336 -35.86 -10.03 -26.01
CA THR A 336 -35.50 -9.06 -24.97
C THR A 336 -36.30 -9.26 -23.67
N ARG A 337 -37.62 -9.51 -23.79
CA ARG A 337 -38.48 -9.79 -22.63
C ARG A 337 -38.11 -11.09 -21.92
N ASP A 338 -37.75 -12.13 -22.68
CA ASP A 338 -37.30 -13.39 -22.12
C ASP A 338 -35.96 -13.27 -21.38
N PHE A 339 -35.04 -12.46 -21.90
CA PHE A 339 -33.80 -12.12 -21.22
C PHE A 339 -34.06 -11.41 -19.89
N GLU A 340 -34.87 -10.34 -19.89
CA GLU A 340 -35.21 -9.61 -18.66
C GLU A 340 -35.90 -10.50 -17.63
N ARG A 341 -36.83 -11.37 -18.05
CA ARG A 341 -37.49 -12.34 -17.16
C ARG A 341 -36.48 -13.25 -16.47
N ARG A 342 -35.56 -13.86 -17.22
CA ARG A 342 -34.52 -14.74 -16.67
C ARG A 342 -33.57 -14.00 -15.72
N VAL A 343 -33.23 -12.75 -16.03
CA VAL A 343 -32.44 -11.88 -15.14
C VAL A 343 -33.17 -11.65 -13.82
N GLN A 344 -34.47 -11.36 -13.86
CA GLN A 344 -35.28 -11.19 -12.64
C GLN A 344 -35.39 -12.48 -11.81
N GLU A 345 -35.55 -13.64 -12.47
CA GLU A 345 -35.55 -14.94 -11.80
C GLU A 345 -34.22 -15.20 -11.08
N LYS A 346 -33.08 -14.94 -11.75
CA LYS A 346 -31.74 -15.08 -11.17
C LYS A 346 -31.52 -14.10 -10.01
N LEU A 347 -31.98 -12.86 -10.14
CA LEU A 347 -31.96 -11.87 -9.06
C LEU A 347 -32.77 -12.34 -7.84
N ALA A 348 -33.95 -12.91 -8.06
CA ALA A 348 -34.79 -13.44 -6.97
C ALA A 348 -34.12 -14.63 -6.29
N GLU A 349 -33.40 -15.48 -7.03
CA GLU A 349 -32.60 -16.57 -6.48
C GLU A 349 -31.43 -16.06 -5.63
N MET A 350 -30.64 -15.10 -6.14
CA MET A 350 -29.50 -14.51 -5.42
C MET A 350 -29.92 -13.77 -4.14
N ARG A 351 -31.12 -13.18 -4.12
CA ARG A 351 -31.66 -12.45 -2.95
C ARG A 351 -32.32 -13.36 -1.91
N ARG A 352 -32.30 -14.69 -2.08
CA ARG A 352 -32.86 -15.61 -1.10
C ARG A 352 -32.16 -15.44 0.25
N PRO A 353 -32.93 -15.40 1.36
CA PRO A 353 -32.35 -15.20 2.68
C PRO A 353 -31.44 -16.38 3.05
N GLU A 354 -30.15 -16.10 3.29
CA GLU A 354 -29.19 -17.08 3.81
C GLU A 354 -29.68 -17.66 5.16
N ALA A 355 -29.38 -18.93 5.40
CA ALA A 355 -29.61 -19.56 6.70
C ALA A 355 -28.94 -18.74 7.83
N LYS A 356 -29.65 -18.54 8.94
CA LYS A 356 -29.16 -17.79 10.11
C LYS A 356 -28.14 -18.63 10.87
N THR A 357 -26.88 -18.53 10.50
CA THR A 357 -25.74 -19.14 11.20
C THR A 357 -25.01 -18.07 12.00
N LEU A 358 -24.16 -18.47 12.96
CA LEU A 358 -23.28 -17.52 13.66
C LEU A 358 -22.41 -16.75 12.67
N VAL A 359 -21.89 -17.44 11.66
CA VAL A 359 -21.10 -16.83 10.58
C VAL A 359 -21.92 -15.81 9.79
N SER A 360 -23.18 -16.12 9.44
CA SER A 360 -24.03 -15.17 8.70
C SER A 360 -24.37 -13.94 9.53
N GLN A 361 -24.55 -14.10 10.85
CA GLN A 361 -24.78 -12.99 11.77
C GLN A 361 -23.55 -12.10 11.94
N MET A 362 -22.35 -12.69 12.10
CA MET A 362 -21.10 -11.94 12.13
C MET A 362 -20.87 -11.18 10.82
N ARG A 363 -21.09 -11.84 9.67
CA ARG A 363 -20.98 -11.20 8.35
C ARG A 363 -21.98 -10.06 8.18
N ARG A 364 -23.18 -10.17 8.75
CA ARG A 364 -24.21 -9.12 8.73
C ARG A 364 -23.83 -7.94 9.64
N ALA A 365 -23.36 -8.23 10.86
CA ALA A 365 -22.88 -7.20 11.79
C ALA A 365 -21.68 -6.44 11.22
N TRP A 366 -20.73 -7.15 10.58
CA TRP A 366 -19.58 -6.55 9.92
C TRP A 366 -19.98 -5.67 8.74
N ARG A 367 -20.89 -6.15 7.88
CA ARG A 367 -21.45 -5.34 6.78
C ARG A 367 -22.14 -4.08 7.31
N TRP A 368 -22.96 -4.22 8.34
CA TRP A 368 -23.61 -3.07 8.99
C TRP A 368 -22.58 -2.06 9.53
N CYS A 369 -21.47 -2.54 10.09
CA CYS A 369 -20.36 -1.70 10.55
C CYS A 369 -19.73 -0.93 9.38
N GLN A 370 -19.37 -1.62 8.29
CA GLN A 370 -18.78 -0.99 7.09
C GLN A 370 -19.70 0.06 6.45
N GLU A 371 -21.00 -0.21 6.39
CA GLU A 371 -21.97 0.74 5.82
C GLU A 371 -22.24 1.94 6.75
N THR A 372 -22.15 1.76 8.06
CA THR A 372 -22.44 2.81 9.06
C THR A 372 -21.22 3.65 9.39
N PHE A 373 -20.05 3.04 9.44
CA PHE A 373 -18.78 3.65 9.84
C PHE A 373 -17.71 3.33 8.78
N PRO A 374 -17.83 3.85 7.55
CA PRO A 374 -16.94 3.49 6.45
C PRO A 374 -15.48 3.84 6.75
N THR A 375 -15.21 5.04 7.28
CA THR A 375 -13.86 5.47 7.65
C THR A 375 -13.26 4.59 8.73
N SER A 376 -13.90 4.43 9.89
CA SER A 376 -13.38 3.59 10.98
C SER A 376 -13.20 2.14 10.55
N SER A 377 -14.15 1.60 9.76
CA SER A 377 -14.06 0.23 9.27
C SER A 377 -12.89 0.05 8.32
N ALA A 378 -12.68 0.99 7.39
CA ALA A 378 -11.53 0.99 6.49
C ALA A 378 -10.21 1.07 7.26
N VAL A 379 -10.10 2.00 8.21
CA VAL A 379 -8.91 2.15 9.07
C VAL A 379 -8.62 0.85 9.83
N LEU A 380 -9.63 0.27 10.49
CA LEU A 380 -9.49 -0.98 11.23
C LEU A 380 -9.07 -2.14 10.32
N THR A 381 -9.55 -2.23 9.08
CA THR A 381 -9.11 -3.29 8.16
C THR A 381 -7.69 -3.11 7.66
N HIS A 382 -7.19 -1.87 7.61
CA HIS A 382 -5.85 -1.56 7.14
C HIS A 382 -4.81 -1.50 8.25
N LEU A 383 -5.23 -1.49 9.52
CA LEU A 383 -4.30 -1.54 10.64
C LEU A 383 -3.45 -2.83 10.59
N PRO A 384 -2.13 -2.73 10.86
CA PRO A 384 -1.21 -3.85 10.78
C PRO A 384 -1.30 -4.75 12.03
N PHE A 385 -2.48 -5.27 12.34
CA PHE A 385 -2.68 -6.14 13.53
C PHE A 385 -1.79 -7.38 13.50
N ALA A 386 -1.47 -7.88 12.31
CA ALA A 386 -0.55 -9.01 12.12
C ALA A 386 0.87 -8.73 12.64
N LEU A 387 1.27 -7.46 12.75
CA LEU A 387 2.59 -7.07 13.25
C LEU A 387 2.78 -7.46 14.72
N VAL A 388 1.73 -7.47 15.54
CA VAL A 388 1.83 -7.81 16.97
C VAL A 388 2.22 -9.27 17.19
N PRO A 389 1.47 -10.29 16.70
CA PRO A 389 1.88 -11.68 16.83
C PRO A 389 3.17 -11.96 16.05
N PHE A 390 3.40 -11.33 14.90
CA PHE A 390 4.65 -11.46 14.15
C PHE A 390 5.87 -11.01 14.98
N ALA A 391 5.84 -9.80 15.53
CA ALA A 391 6.94 -9.26 16.34
C ALA A 391 7.17 -10.13 17.58
N PHE A 392 6.09 -10.58 18.23
CA PHE A 392 6.18 -11.51 19.36
C PHE A 392 6.90 -12.81 18.98
N CYS A 393 6.50 -13.45 17.89
CA CYS A 393 7.17 -14.65 17.38
C CYS A 393 8.64 -14.38 17.02
N MET A 394 8.96 -13.23 16.41
CA MET A 394 10.34 -12.86 16.13
C MET A 394 11.18 -12.68 17.40
N PHE A 395 10.63 -12.08 18.45
CA PHE A 395 11.30 -12.01 19.75
C PHE A 395 11.57 -13.40 20.33
N VAL A 396 10.61 -14.33 20.23
CA VAL A 396 10.79 -15.72 20.67
C VAL A 396 11.91 -16.40 19.87
N LEU A 397 11.92 -16.26 18.54
CA LEU A 397 12.95 -16.85 17.67
C LEU A 397 14.35 -16.29 17.97
N VAL A 398 14.48 -14.98 18.12
CA VAL A 398 15.76 -14.36 18.49
C VAL A 398 16.19 -14.80 19.88
N GLN A 399 15.26 -14.89 20.84
CA GLN A 399 15.57 -15.40 22.18
C GLN A 399 16.02 -16.87 22.15
N ALA A 400 15.46 -17.69 21.26
CA ALA A 400 15.94 -19.04 21.03
C ALA A 400 17.39 -19.04 20.52
N LEU A 401 17.77 -18.13 19.60
CA LEU A 401 19.16 -17.99 19.15
C LEU A 401 20.10 -17.55 20.29
N VAL A 402 19.66 -16.62 21.14
CA VAL A 402 20.42 -16.18 22.33
C VAL A 402 20.68 -17.35 23.28
N THR A 403 19.65 -18.14 23.60
CA THR A 403 19.78 -19.28 24.53
C THR A 403 20.62 -20.42 23.96
N LYS A 404 20.72 -20.54 22.63
CA LYS A 404 21.58 -21.52 21.94
C LYS A 404 23.02 -21.05 21.74
N GLY A 405 23.36 -19.81 22.09
CA GLY A 405 24.72 -19.28 21.94
C GLY A 405 25.02 -18.64 20.58
N TRP A 406 24.08 -18.65 19.62
CA TRP A 406 24.33 -18.15 18.26
C TRP A 406 24.58 -16.65 18.22
N VAL A 407 23.86 -15.87 19.05
CA VAL A 407 24.04 -14.42 19.11
C VAL A 407 25.43 -14.06 19.61
N GLN A 408 26.00 -14.83 20.54
CA GLN A 408 27.36 -14.66 21.04
C GLN A 408 28.38 -14.95 19.94
N VAL A 409 28.18 -16.02 19.15
CA VAL A 409 29.03 -16.31 17.98
C VAL A 409 29.03 -15.15 16.99
N PHE A 410 27.84 -14.62 16.66
CA PHE A 410 27.74 -13.46 15.77
C PHE A 410 28.37 -12.21 16.37
N ALA A 411 28.23 -11.98 17.68
CA ALA A 411 28.83 -10.84 18.37
C ALA A 411 30.37 -10.93 18.39
N HIS A 412 30.96 -12.11 18.57
CA HIS A 412 32.41 -12.30 18.43
C HIS A 412 32.88 -12.11 16.99
N GLY A 413 32.11 -12.58 16.00
CA GLY A 413 32.39 -12.32 14.59
C GLY A 413 32.33 -10.83 14.27
N TRP A 414 31.34 -10.13 14.82
CA TRP A 414 31.20 -8.67 14.70
C TRP A 414 32.36 -7.93 15.37
N ASP A 415 32.76 -8.32 16.59
CA ASP A 415 33.91 -7.78 17.29
C ASP A 415 35.20 -7.87 16.45
N HIS A 416 35.49 -9.05 15.91
CA HIS A 416 36.66 -9.25 15.06
C HIS A 416 36.62 -8.40 13.77
N TRP A 417 35.44 -8.26 13.18
CA TRP A 417 35.24 -7.39 12.02
C TRP A 417 35.54 -5.93 12.35
N VAL A 418 34.96 -5.43 13.44
CA VAL A 418 35.15 -4.04 13.90
C VAL A 418 36.61 -3.78 14.27
N ASN A 419 37.26 -4.69 14.99
CA ASN A 419 38.67 -4.57 15.36
C ASN A 419 39.61 -4.52 14.15
N LYS A 420 39.27 -5.21 13.05
CA LYS A 420 40.05 -5.17 11.81
C LYS A 420 39.79 -3.95 10.94
N THR A 421 38.55 -3.47 10.91
CA THR A 421 38.11 -2.49 9.91
C THR A 421 37.87 -1.08 10.47
N GLY A 422 37.86 -0.95 11.80
CA GLY A 422 37.62 0.30 12.51
C GLY A 422 36.22 0.86 12.29
N THR A 423 36.04 2.14 12.61
CA THR A 423 34.76 2.85 12.52
C THR A 423 34.16 2.84 11.11
N VAL A 424 34.98 3.02 10.06
CA VAL A 424 34.47 3.05 8.68
C VAL A 424 33.89 1.69 8.29
N GLY A 425 34.59 0.61 8.65
CA GLY A 425 34.09 -0.74 8.39
C GLY A 425 32.95 -1.17 9.30
N SER A 426 32.83 -0.62 10.52
CA SER A 426 31.67 -0.84 11.37
C SER A 426 30.41 -0.21 10.75
N ILE A 427 30.52 1.02 10.21
CA ILE A 427 29.43 1.68 9.48
C ILE A 427 29.10 0.90 8.20
N ALA A 428 30.05 0.74 7.28
CA ALA A 428 29.80 0.06 6.01
C ALA A 428 29.32 -1.40 6.20
N GLY A 429 29.94 -2.12 7.14
CA GLY A 429 29.59 -3.50 7.45
C GLY A 429 28.20 -3.62 8.07
N MET A 430 27.83 -2.73 9.00
CA MET A 430 26.50 -2.78 9.64
C MET A 430 25.41 -2.37 8.66
N GLY A 431 25.64 -1.34 7.82
CA GLY A 431 24.71 -0.94 6.78
C GLY A 431 24.47 -2.07 5.77
N PHE A 432 25.53 -2.74 5.32
CA PHE A 432 25.44 -3.89 4.42
C PHE A 432 24.70 -5.07 5.08
N LEU A 433 25.12 -5.47 6.28
CA LEU A 433 24.53 -6.59 7.00
C LEU A 433 23.03 -6.37 7.26
N SER A 434 22.65 -5.17 7.70
CA SER A 434 21.26 -4.77 7.92
C SER A 434 20.44 -4.85 6.64
N THR A 435 20.97 -4.32 5.54
CA THR A 435 20.28 -4.32 4.23
C THR A 435 20.03 -5.74 3.73
N VAL A 436 21.06 -6.61 3.82
CA VAL A 436 20.97 -8.00 3.35
C VAL A 436 20.03 -8.79 4.23
N LEU A 437 20.17 -8.72 5.55
CA LEU A 437 19.37 -9.50 6.49
C LEU A 437 17.88 -9.16 6.44
N CYS A 438 17.47 -7.95 6.05
CA CYS A 438 16.06 -7.62 5.85
C CYS A 438 15.33 -8.62 4.95
N ASN A 439 16.03 -9.19 3.97
CA ASN A 439 15.47 -10.15 3.01
C ASN A 439 15.28 -11.56 3.58
N PHE A 440 16.00 -11.92 4.66
CA PHE A 440 16.10 -13.29 5.17
C PHE A 440 15.63 -13.45 6.61
N ALA A 441 15.81 -12.44 7.47
CA ALA A 441 15.49 -12.48 8.89
C ALA A 441 14.04 -12.05 9.17
N GLY A 442 13.11 -12.57 8.36
CA GLY A 442 11.68 -12.31 8.47
C GLY A 442 11.23 -11.01 7.77
N THR A 443 11.70 -9.87 8.28
CA THR A 443 11.47 -8.52 7.74
C THR A 443 12.53 -7.57 8.29
N ASN A 444 12.47 -6.29 7.94
CA ASN A 444 13.19 -5.21 8.60
C ASN A 444 13.02 -5.21 10.15
N ILE A 445 11.84 -5.58 10.69
CA ILE A 445 11.60 -5.69 12.14
C ILE A 445 12.42 -6.84 12.73
N GLY A 446 12.36 -8.02 12.13
CA GLY A 446 13.11 -9.19 12.60
C GLY A 446 14.62 -8.98 12.57
N THR A 447 15.11 -8.35 11.51
CA THR A 447 16.50 -7.92 11.37
C THR A 447 16.93 -6.96 12.46
N THR A 448 16.10 -5.95 12.75
CA THR A 448 16.37 -4.97 13.81
C THR A 448 16.48 -5.65 15.17
N ILE A 449 15.57 -6.58 15.49
CA ILE A 449 15.60 -7.31 16.77
C ILE A 449 16.89 -8.13 16.87
N LEU A 450 17.24 -8.90 15.83
CA LEU A 450 18.43 -9.76 15.82
C LEU A 450 19.72 -8.95 15.95
N LEU A 451 19.90 -7.92 15.11
CA LEU A 451 21.11 -7.09 15.12
C LEU A 451 21.23 -6.29 16.42
N SER A 452 20.11 -5.80 16.97
CA SER A 452 20.14 -5.12 18.27
C SER A 452 20.65 -6.05 19.37
N ARG A 453 20.23 -7.32 19.38
CA ARG A 453 20.74 -8.31 20.33
C ARG A 453 22.22 -8.63 20.12
N ILE A 454 22.68 -8.69 18.88
CA ILE A 454 24.11 -8.88 18.56
C ILE A 454 24.94 -7.72 19.09
N VAL A 455 24.52 -6.47 18.85
CA VAL A 455 25.23 -5.28 19.32
C VAL A 455 25.20 -5.15 20.84
N GLN A 456 24.08 -5.45 21.50
CA GLN A 456 24.02 -5.52 22.98
C GLN A 456 24.95 -6.58 23.55
N THR A 457 25.06 -7.74 22.88
CA THR A 457 25.99 -8.81 23.29
C THR A 457 27.44 -8.40 23.05
N TRP A 458 27.71 -7.69 21.96
CA TRP A 458 29.03 -7.11 21.66
C TRP A 458 29.46 -6.12 22.75
N GLN A 459 28.56 -5.23 23.20
CA GLN A 459 28.82 -4.36 24.36
C GLN A 459 29.15 -5.17 25.63
N ALA A 460 28.39 -6.24 25.89
CA ALA A 460 28.61 -7.08 27.07
C ALA A 460 29.98 -7.80 27.04
N ILE A 461 30.43 -8.24 25.87
CA ILE A 461 31.76 -8.86 25.69
C ILE A 461 32.87 -7.87 26.05
N HIS A 462 32.79 -6.64 25.56
CA HIS A 462 33.75 -5.58 25.87
C HIS A 462 33.76 -5.22 27.35
N ALA A 463 32.58 -5.09 27.97
CA ALA A 463 32.45 -4.81 29.39
C ALA A 463 33.10 -5.91 30.26
N GLN A 464 32.97 -7.19 29.87
CA GLN A 464 33.59 -8.32 30.57
C GLN A 464 35.11 -8.40 30.34
N ALA A 465 35.57 -8.08 29.13
CA ALA A 465 36.99 -8.12 28.77
C ALA A 465 37.79 -6.90 29.29
N GLY A 466 37.12 -5.87 29.79
CA GLY A 466 37.77 -4.61 30.19
C GLY A 466 38.30 -3.79 29.01
N THR A 467 37.79 -4.05 27.79
CA THR A 467 38.14 -3.30 26.58
C THR A 467 37.04 -2.29 26.27
N THR A 468 37.41 -1.12 25.76
CA THR A 468 36.44 -0.05 25.48
C THR A 468 36.10 0.02 23.99
N ILE A 469 34.81 0.22 23.69
CA ILE A 469 34.35 0.59 22.35
C ILE A 469 34.41 2.11 22.27
N SER A 470 34.92 2.69 21.18
CA SER A 470 34.87 4.16 21.03
C SER A 470 33.45 4.66 20.79
N ASP A 471 33.11 5.84 21.32
CA ASP A 471 31.80 6.48 21.14
C ASP A 471 31.44 6.61 19.65
N ARG A 472 32.41 7.03 18.85
CA ARG A 472 32.31 7.08 17.38
C ARG A 472 31.92 5.74 16.75
N THR A 473 32.59 4.65 17.12
CA THR A 473 32.36 3.32 16.53
C THR A 473 31.01 2.75 16.96
N PHE A 474 30.65 2.96 18.23
CA PHE A 474 29.38 2.54 18.77
C PHE A 474 28.22 3.23 18.06
N TRP A 475 28.17 4.58 18.07
CA TRP A 475 27.08 5.33 17.43
C TRP A 475 27.07 5.18 15.92
N GLY A 476 28.24 5.12 15.27
CA GLY A 476 28.32 4.79 13.84
C GLY A 476 27.67 3.45 13.51
N THR A 477 27.88 2.44 14.35
CA THR A 477 27.22 1.13 14.19
C THR A 477 25.70 1.23 14.35
N ILE A 478 25.23 1.90 15.41
CA ILE A 478 23.79 2.05 15.69
C ILE A 478 23.06 2.82 14.59
N TYR A 479 23.57 3.98 14.17
CA TYR A 479 22.94 4.79 13.14
C TYR A 479 23.04 4.13 11.76
N SER A 480 24.13 3.41 11.48
CA SER A 480 24.23 2.65 10.23
C SER A 480 23.27 1.47 10.19
N MET A 481 23.01 0.84 11.34
CA MET A 481 21.95 -0.17 11.46
C MET A 481 20.59 0.46 11.18
N ALA A 482 20.29 1.63 11.76
CA ALA A 482 19.06 2.37 11.51
C ALA A 482 18.85 2.67 10.02
N LEU A 483 19.87 3.20 9.32
CA LEU A 483 19.81 3.40 7.87
C LEU A 483 19.58 2.08 7.12
N GLY A 484 20.38 1.05 7.43
CA GLY A 484 20.34 -0.22 6.72
C GLY A 484 19.03 -1.00 6.91
N VAL A 485 18.38 -0.95 8.08
CA VAL A 485 17.07 -1.64 8.27
C VAL A 485 15.92 -0.90 7.60
N ASN A 486 15.99 0.43 7.47
CA ASN A 486 14.98 1.19 6.72
C ASN A 486 15.20 1.07 5.21
N TYR A 487 16.44 1.12 4.75
CA TYR A 487 16.72 1.04 3.32
C TYR A 487 16.61 -0.40 2.82
N GLY A 488 17.01 -1.37 3.63
CA GLY A 488 16.82 -2.80 3.37
C GLY A 488 15.37 -3.22 3.16
N ALA A 489 14.41 -2.44 3.68
CA ALA A 489 12.97 -2.66 3.53
C ALA A 489 12.48 -2.66 2.07
N PHE A 490 13.21 -1.97 1.17
CA PHE A 490 12.91 -1.92 -0.27
C PHE A 490 13.96 -2.61 -1.14
N SER A 491 14.78 -3.50 -0.58
CA SER A 491 15.91 -4.12 -1.29
C SER A 491 15.50 -5.24 -2.27
N ALA A 492 15.93 -6.49 -2.05
CA ALA A 492 15.83 -7.55 -3.05
C ALA A 492 14.52 -8.36 -2.98
N ALA A 493 13.83 -8.37 -1.85
CA ALA A 493 12.63 -9.19 -1.63
C ALA A 493 11.44 -8.36 -1.14
N PHE A 494 10.23 -8.70 -1.60
CA PHE A 494 8.97 -8.13 -1.08
C PHE A 494 8.81 -8.34 0.42
N SER A 495 9.29 -9.48 0.94
CA SER A 495 9.31 -9.80 2.36
C SER A 495 10.29 -8.96 3.17
N GLY A 496 11.12 -8.12 2.52
CA GLY A 496 11.99 -7.16 3.20
C GLY A 496 11.22 -6.24 4.15
N SER A 497 9.94 -5.99 3.88
CA SER A 497 9.04 -5.24 4.75
C SER A 497 7.59 -5.68 4.59
N LEU A 498 6.75 -5.44 5.62
CA LEU A 498 5.31 -5.63 5.50
C LEU A 498 4.69 -4.70 4.45
N ALA A 499 5.22 -3.48 4.35
CA ALA A 499 4.85 -2.53 3.32
C ALA A 499 5.15 -3.06 1.91
N GLY A 500 6.23 -3.83 1.71
CA GLY A 500 6.52 -4.50 0.43
C GLY A 500 5.49 -5.56 0.03
N LEU A 501 4.93 -6.29 1.00
CA LEU A 501 3.83 -7.22 0.75
C LEU A 501 2.54 -6.48 0.37
N LEU A 502 2.20 -5.41 1.09
CA LEU A 502 1.05 -4.56 0.77
C LEU A 502 1.18 -3.92 -0.61
N TRP A 503 2.37 -3.40 -0.93
CA TRP A 503 2.68 -2.81 -2.24
C TRP A 503 2.42 -3.78 -3.38
N ARG A 504 2.93 -5.02 -3.27
CA ARG A 504 2.71 -6.08 -4.26
C ARG A 504 1.23 -6.41 -4.43
N ASP A 505 0.51 -6.55 -3.31
CA ASP A 505 -0.90 -6.94 -3.35
C ASP A 505 -1.79 -5.81 -3.91
N ILE A 506 -1.45 -4.55 -3.66
CA ILE A 506 -2.12 -3.38 -4.28
C ILE A 506 -1.91 -3.38 -5.79
N LEU A 507 -0.66 -3.56 -6.24
CA LEU A 507 -0.35 -3.60 -7.67
C LEU A 507 -1.02 -4.78 -8.38
N ALA A 508 -1.05 -5.95 -7.74
CA ALA A 508 -1.75 -7.13 -8.27
C ALA A 508 -3.25 -6.87 -8.47
N ARG A 509 -3.91 -6.17 -7.52
CA ARG A 509 -5.31 -5.72 -7.67
C ARG A 509 -5.49 -4.67 -8.78
N LYS A 510 -4.41 -4.02 -9.21
CA LYS A 510 -4.38 -3.09 -10.34
C LYS A 510 -3.80 -3.72 -11.59
N HIS A 511 -3.72 -5.06 -11.63
CA HIS A 511 -3.25 -5.84 -12.76
C HIS A 511 -1.78 -5.59 -13.12
N ILE A 512 -1.02 -4.90 -12.26
CA ILE A 512 0.42 -4.68 -12.41
C ILE A 512 1.13 -5.81 -11.66
N HIS A 513 1.58 -6.82 -12.41
CA HIS A 513 2.28 -7.97 -11.84
C HIS A 513 3.80 -7.77 -11.90
N VAL A 514 4.41 -7.63 -10.72
CA VAL A 514 5.87 -7.53 -10.59
C VAL A 514 6.41 -8.83 -10.02
N SER A 515 7.22 -9.54 -10.81
CA SER A 515 7.92 -10.75 -10.33
C SER A 515 9.01 -10.39 -9.32
N GLY A 516 9.37 -11.34 -8.45
CA GLY A 516 10.45 -11.13 -7.46
C GLY A 516 11.80 -10.78 -8.10
N VAL A 517 12.12 -11.37 -9.26
CA VAL A 517 13.35 -11.07 -10.00
C VAL A 517 13.32 -9.66 -10.57
N GLN A 518 12.20 -9.23 -11.15
CA GLN A 518 12.05 -7.84 -11.64
C GLN A 518 12.16 -6.85 -10.49
N PHE A 519 11.52 -7.14 -9.36
CA PHE A 519 11.62 -6.31 -8.18
C PHE A 519 13.06 -6.14 -7.70
N ALA A 520 13.79 -7.24 -7.55
CA ALA A 520 15.21 -7.21 -7.18
C ALA A 520 16.04 -6.44 -8.22
N ARG A 521 15.83 -6.69 -9.52
CA ARG A 521 16.58 -6.05 -10.59
C ARG A 521 16.44 -4.52 -10.58
N GLN A 522 15.22 -4.03 -10.32
CA GLN A 522 14.95 -2.59 -10.29
C GLN A 522 15.46 -1.94 -9.00
N ASN A 523 15.32 -2.62 -7.86
CA ASN A 523 15.68 -2.02 -6.57
C ASN A 523 17.16 -2.15 -6.21
N LEU A 524 17.89 -3.16 -6.72
CA LEU A 524 19.32 -3.36 -6.42
C LEU A 524 20.21 -2.16 -6.77
N PRO A 525 20.07 -1.51 -7.93
CA PRO A 525 20.79 -0.27 -8.23
C PRO A 525 20.42 0.87 -7.27
N ILE A 526 19.12 1.03 -6.98
CA ILE A 526 18.59 2.08 -6.10
C ILE A 526 19.17 1.94 -4.69
N ILE A 527 19.12 0.73 -4.12
CA ILE A 527 19.63 0.46 -2.78
C ILE A 527 21.16 0.58 -2.71
N ALA A 528 21.88 0.16 -3.75
CA ALA A 528 23.34 0.28 -3.79
C ALA A 528 23.76 1.75 -3.72
N ILE A 529 23.12 2.62 -4.50
CA ILE A 529 23.38 4.07 -4.48
C ILE A 529 22.96 4.66 -3.13
N ALA A 530 21.73 4.37 -2.69
CA ALA A 530 21.19 4.93 -1.45
C ALA A 530 22.03 4.55 -0.22
N MET A 531 22.43 3.28 -0.09
CA MET A 531 23.28 2.84 1.02
C MET A 531 24.70 3.38 0.93
N THR A 532 25.27 3.47 -0.28
CA THR A 532 26.62 4.04 -0.44
C THR A 532 26.63 5.51 0.01
N VAL A 533 25.67 6.30 -0.45
CA VAL A 533 25.54 7.71 -0.06
C VAL A 533 25.26 7.83 1.44
N GLY A 534 24.27 7.09 1.95
CA GLY A 534 23.90 7.12 3.37
C GLY A 534 25.08 6.76 4.28
N CYS A 535 25.83 5.70 3.98
CA CYS A 535 27.00 5.32 4.76
C CYS A 535 28.14 6.33 4.64
N VAL A 536 28.43 6.87 3.45
CA VAL A 536 29.49 7.88 3.27
C VAL A 536 29.18 9.16 4.05
N VAL A 537 27.95 9.65 3.97
CA VAL A 537 27.52 10.85 4.71
C VAL A 537 27.56 10.58 6.21
N LEU A 538 27.09 9.41 6.65
CA LEU A 538 27.15 9.03 8.07
C LEU A 538 28.60 8.92 8.57
N VAL A 539 29.53 8.40 7.77
CA VAL A 539 30.96 8.40 8.11
C VAL A 539 31.46 9.82 8.32
N ILE A 540 31.18 10.73 7.38
CA ILE A 540 31.60 12.13 7.49
C ILE A 540 31.02 12.76 8.76
N GLU A 541 29.72 12.61 8.97
CA GLU A 541 28.99 13.15 10.13
C GLU A 541 29.56 12.64 11.45
N ILE A 542 29.75 11.33 11.59
CA ILE A 542 30.25 10.71 12.82
C ILE A 542 31.70 11.12 13.13
N TYR A 543 32.53 11.32 12.10
CA TYR A 543 33.89 11.84 12.30
C TYR A 543 33.93 13.31 12.72
N VAL A 544 32.91 14.10 12.34
CA VAL A 544 32.78 15.51 12.72
C VAL A 544 32.19 15.65 14.12
N ILE A 545 31.17 14.86 14.46
CA ILE A 545 30.38 15.05 15.70
C ILE A 545 30.94 14.25 16.88
N ARG A 546 31.59 13.09 16.63
CA ARG A 546 32.01 12.16 17.69
C ARG A 546 33.53 11.96 17.72
N ASP A 547 34.04 11.70 18.92
CA ASP A 547 35.44 11.44 19.17
C ASP A 547 35.73 9.96 19.45
N ASN A 548 37.01 9.64 19.68
CA ASN A 548 37.45 8.29 20.01
C ASN A 548 37.43 8.02 21.52
N ALA A 549 36.76 8.84 22.33
CA ALA A 549 36.63 8.56 23.75
C ALA A 549 35.88 7.24 23.96
N PRO A 550 36.13 6.53 25.07
CA PRO A 550 35.34 5.36 25.45
C PRO A 550 33.85 5.69 25.47
N TYR A 551 33.04 4.86 24.81
CA TYR A 551 31.60 4.88 24.98
C TYR A 551 31.28 4.50 26.43
N ASN A 552 30.72 5.45 27.18
CA ASN A 552 30.21 5.21 28.51
C ASN A 552 28.69 5.01 28.39
N ALA A 553 28.26 3.76 28.61
CA ALA A 553 26.86 3.35 28.64
C ALA A 553 26.14 3.95 29.85
#